data_AF-A0A6N9RBW9-F1
#
_entry.id   AF-A0A6N9RBW9-F1
#
_cell.length_a   1.000
_cell.length_b   1.000
_cell.length_c   1.000
_cell.angle_alpha   90.00
_cell.angle_beta   90.00
_cell.angle_gamma   90.00
#
_symmetry.space_group_name_H-M   'P 1'
#
loop_
_entity.id
_entity.type
_entity.pdbx_description
1 polymer ?
#
loop_
_entity_poly.entity_id
_entity_poly.type
_entity_poly.pdbx_seq_one_letter_code
_entity_poly.pdbx_strand_id
1 'polypeptide(L)'
;MKRPLLRTRWRALAGLVAACGAFGTAADPVTFRVEPELTAAEFAVTHLGIAKQRGRFERTWGSIVLDPAQATGRVDFIIDTTSINTGWNLRDDFLRG
;
A
#
# COMPACT_ATOMS: atom_id res chain seq x y z
N MET A 1 -34.76 60.82 -6.74
CA MET A 1 -33.37 60.45 -6.38
C MET A 1 -33.37 59.14 -5.60
N LYS A 2 -33.05 58.00 -6.22
CA LYS A 2 -32.93 56.70 -5.55
C LYS A 2 -31.53 56.13 -5.78
N ARG A 3 -30.75 55.95 -4.69
CA ARG A 3 -29.39 55.39 -4.73
C ARG A 3 -29.45 53.85 -4.70
N PRO A 4 -28.76 53.14 -5.61
CA PRO A 4 -28.81 51.67 -5.66
C PRO A 4 -27.77 51.06 -4.69
N LEU A 5 -28.20 50.75 -3.45
CA LEU A 5 -27.37 50.03 -2.46
C LEU A 5 -27.36 48.50 -2.63
N LEU A 6 -28.05 47.95 -3.65
CA LEU A 6 -28.22 46.51 -3.80
C LEU A 6 -27.00 45.78 -4.39
N ARG A 7 -26.10 46.49 -5.09
CA ARG A 7 -24.98 45.85 -5.82
C ARG A 7 -23.81 45.43 -4.93
N THR A 8 -23.70 45.98 -3.72
CA THR A 8 -22.54 45.76 -2.84
C THR A 8 -22.66 44.48 -2.01
N ARG A 9 -23.89 43.99 -1.75
CA ARG A 9 -24.11 42.78 -0.92
C ARG A 9 -23.85 41.46 -1.67
N TRP A 10 -23.91 41.47 -3.00
CA TRP A 10 -23.62 40.28 -3.82
C TRP A 10 -22.12 39.99 -3.98
N ARG A 11 -21.26 41.00 -3.83
CA ARG A 11 -19.80 40.77 -3.86
C ARG A 11 -19.30 40.09 -2.58
N ALA A 12 -19.92 40.36 -1.43
CA ALA A 12 -19.56 39.73 -0.16
C ALA A 12 -19.97 38.25 -0.09
N LEU A 13 -21.08 37.86 -0.73
CA LEU A 13 -21.55 36.47 -0.76
C LEU A 13 -20.71 35.59 -1.72
N ALA A 14 -20.23 36.16 -2.83
CA ALA A 14 -19.38 35.45 -3.78
C ALA A 14 -17.99 35.09 -3.21
N GLY A 15 -17.45 35.91 -2.30
CA GLY A 15 -16.16 35.63 -1.65
C GLY A 15 -16.21 34.47 -0.65
N LEU A 16 -17.36 34.22 -0.01
CA LEU A 16 -17.49 33.19 1.04
C LEU A 16 -17.69 31.78 0.47
N VAL A 17 -18.31 31.65 -0.71
CA VAL A 17 -18.49 30.34 -1.38
C VAL A 17 -17.18 29.81 -1.98
N ALA A 18 -16.26 30.70 -2.39
CA ALA A 18 -14.95 30.31 -2.91
C ALA A 18 -14.01 29.70 -1.84
N ALA A 19 -14.26 29.96 -0.54
CA ALA A 19 -13.44 29.42 0.54
C ALA A 19 -13.83 27.98 0.96
N CYS A 20 -15.04 27.51 0.64
CA CYS A 20 -15.51 26.17 1.03
C CYS A 20 -15.08 25.04 0.08
N GLY A 21 -14.53 25.36 -1.11
CA GLY A 21 -14.15 24.36 -2.11
C GLY A 21 -12.78 23.71 -1.91
N ALA A 22 -12.02 24.08 -0.88
CA ALA A 22 -10.61 23.70 -0.73
C ALA A 22 -10.36 22.42 0.11
N PHE A 23 -11.40 21.70 0.54
CA PHE A 23 -11.23 20.49 1.36
C PHE A 23 -10.97 19.26 0.49
N GLY A 24 -9.77 19.18 -0.06
CA GLY A 24 -9.30 18.05 -0.84
C GLY A 24 -7.82 18.14 -1.15
N THR A 25 -6.97 18.31 -0.13
CA THR A 25 -5.54 18.05 -0.32
C THR A 25 -5.39 16.54 -0.43
N ALA A 26 -5.19 16.05 -1.65
CA ALA A 26 -4.79 14.67 -1.82
C ALA A 26 -3.51 14.43 -1.02
N ALA A 27 -3.47 13.35 -0.24
CA ALA A 27 -2.32 13.06 0.61
C ALA A 27 -1.08 12.78 -0.24
N ASP A 28 0.07 13.26 0.21
CA ASP A 28 1.35 12.94 -0.41
C ASP A 28 1.61 11.43 -0.39
N PRO A 29 2.44 10.90 -1.31
CA PRO A 29 2.80 9.49 -1.31
C PRO A 29 3.39 9.05 0.04
N VAL A 30 2.87 7.94 0.58
CA VAL A 30 3.33 7.35 1.84
C VAL A 30 4.15 6.09 1.54
N THR A 31 5.31 5.98 2.19
CA THR A 31 6.17 4.78 2.11
C THR A 31 6.09 3.96 3.38
N PHE A 32 5.72 2.69 3.25
CA PHE A 32 5.75 1.69 4.31
C PHE A 32 6.97 0.79 4.11
N ARG A 33 7.71 0.51 5.19
CA ARG A 33 8.80 -0.45 5.19
C ARG A 33 8.31 -1.79 5.73
N VAL A 34 8.78 -2.87 5.12
CA VAL A 34 8.53 -4.23 5.60
C VAL A 34 9.30 -4.44 6.89
N GLU A 35 8.61 -4.94 7.93
CA GLU A 35 9.24 -5.41 9.17
C GLU A 35 9.62 -6.88 9.01
N PRO A 36 10.92 -7.23 8.83
CA PRO A 36 11.33 -8.56 8.45
C PRO A 36 11.02 -9.64 9.49
N GLU A 37 10.99 -9.29 10.78
CA GLU A 37 10.75 -10.25 11.86
C GLU A 37 9.26 -10.64 11.98
N LEU A 38 8.36 -9.86 11.39
CA LEU A 38 6.91 -10.04 11.48
C LEU A 38 6.25 -10.27 10.11
N THR A 39 7.05 -10.41 9.05
CA THR A 39 6.57 -10.59 7.68
C THR A 39 7.29 -11.74 7.00
N ALA A 40 6.53 -12.72 6.50
CA ALA A 40 7.04 -13.84 5.73
C ALA A 40 6.33 -13.96 4.38
N ALA A 41 7.06 -14.38 3.34
CA ALA A 41 6.46 -14.77 2.07
C ALA A 41 6.05 -16.25 2.14
N GLU A 42 4.75 -16.53 2.02
CA GLU A 42 4.20 -17.88 2.10
C GLU A 42 3.80 -18.42 0.72
N PHE A 43 3.88 -19.73 0.56
CA PHE A 43 3.42 -20.43 -0.63
C PHE A 43 2.71 -21.74 -0.29
N ALA A 44 1.91 -22.23 -1.24
CA ALA A 44 1.31 -23.55 -1.17
C ALA A 44 1.36 -24.23 -2.54
N VAL A 45 1.87 -25.45 -2.57
CA VAL A 45 1.94 -26.30 -3.77
C VAL A 45 1.08 -27.54 -3.60
N THR A 46 0.46 -27.99 -4.69
CA THR A 46 -0.29 -29.24 -4.69
C THR A 46 0.68 -30.42 -4.69
N HIS A 47 0.56 -31.32 -3.72
CA HIS A 47 1.32 -32.55 -3.59
C HIS A 47 0.44 -33.74 -4.03
N LEU A 48 0.84 -34.41 -5.11
CA LEU A 48 0.17 -35.57 -5.70
C LEU A 48 -1.32 -35.35 -6.06
N GLY A 49 -1.75 -34.11 -6.25
CA GLY A 49 -3.16 -33.78 -6.53
C GLY A 49 -4.10 -33.85 -5.32
N ILE A 50 -3.60 -34.23 -4.13
CA ILE A 50 -4.44 -34.58 -2.98
C ILE A 50 -4.27 -33.58 -1.84
N ALA A 51 -3.03 -33.19 -1.52
CA ALA A 51 -2.73 -32.35 -0.38
C ALA A 51 -2.09 -31.02 -0.80
N LYS A 52 -2.27 -29.97 0.01
CA LYS A 52 -1.51 -28.72 -0.12
C LYS A 52 -0.32 -28.76 0.83
N GLN A 53 0.88 -28.85 0.27
CA GLN A 53 2.10 -28.62 1.02
C GLN A 53 2.36 -27.13 1.08
N ARG A 54 2.49 -26.60 2.30
CA ARG A 54 2.76 -25.18 2.55
C ARG A 54 4.24 -24.98 2.89
N GLY A 55 4.75 -23.80 2.60
CA GLY A 55 6.06 -23.36 3.02
C GLY A 55 6.13 -21.85 3.09
N ARG A 56 7.23 -21.35 3.64
CA ARG A 56 7.50 -19.92 3.76
C ARG A 56 8.97 -19.61 3.56
N PHE A 57 9.27 -18.36 3.26
CA PHE A 57 10.60 -17.78 3.36
C PHE A 57 10.64 -16.85 4.56
N GLU A 58 11.49 -17.18 5.53
CA GLU A 58 11.55 -16.48 6.82
C GLU A 58 12.25 -15.10 6.71
N ARG A 59 12.94 -14.83 5.60
CA ARG A 59 13.69 -13.58 5.41
C ARG A 59 13.19 -12.84 4.18
N THR A 60 12.46 -11.75 4.43
CA THR A 60 11.94 -10.85 3.39
C THR A 60 12.15 -9.38 3.77
N TRP A 61 12.44 -8.53 2.79
CA TRP A 61 12.58 -7.08 2.96
C TRP A 61 11.90 -6.36 1.81
N GLY A 62 11.54 -5.09 2.02
CA GLY A 62 10.92 -4.34 0.95
C GLY A 62 10.30 -3.02 1.38
N SER A 63 9.53 -2.47 0.47
CA SER A 63 8.72 -1.27 0.69
C SER A 63 7.45 -1.27 -0.14
N ILE A 64 6.44 -0.59 0.37
CA ILE A 64 5.20 -0.28 -0.32
C ILE A 64 5.08 1.24 -0.40
N VAL A 65 4.90 1.78 -1.59
CA VAL A 65 4.59 3.20 -1.81
C VAL A 65 3.14 3.30 -2.25
N LEU A 66 2.34 4.10 -1.55
CA LEU A 66 0.95 4.38 -1.90
C LEU A 66 0.80 5.87 -2.20
N ASP A 67 0.23 6.20 -3.38
CA ASP A 67 -0.10 7.56 -3.79
C ASP A 67 -1.63 7.66 -3.95
N PRO A 68 -2.34 8.19 -2.93
CA PRO A 68 -3.79 8.36 -2.99
C PRO A 68 -4.24 9.42 -4.01
N ALA A 69 -3.39 10.39 -4.33
CA ALA A 69 -3.70 11.45 -5.28
C ALA A 69 -3.78 10.92 -6.71
N GLN A 70 -2.88 10.00 -7.05
CA GLN A 70 -2.82 9.36 -8.37
C GLN A 70 -3.54 8.02 -8.42
N ALA A 71 -4.05 7.52 -7.30
CA ALA A 71 -4.59 6.17 -7.15
C ALA A 71 -3.61 5.09 -7.65
N THR A 72 -2.32 5.26 -7.37
CA THR A 72 -1.26 4.32 -7.75
C THR A 72 -0.57 3.75 -6.52
N GLY A 73 0.09 2.61 -6.71
CA GLY A 73 0.94 2.02 -5.71
C GLY A 73 2.08 1.24 -6.34
N ARG A 74 3.20 1.14 -5.62
CA ARG A 74 4.35 0.32 -5.99
C ARG A 74 4.72 -0.58 -4.82
N VAL A 75 5.00 -1.84 -5.13
CA VAL A 75 5.47 -2.84 -4.17
C VAL A 75 6.81 -3.34 -4.67
N ASP A 76 7.81 -3.30 -3.78
CA ASP A 76 9.17 -3.77 -4.08
C ASP A 76 9.62 -4.68 -2.92
N PHE A 77 9.86 -5.96 -3.21
CA PHE A 77 10.21 -6.97 -2.21
C PHE A 77 11.40 -7.81 -2.67
N ILE A 78 12.25 -8.15 -1.72
CA ILE A 78 13.35 -9.11 -1.87
C ILE A 78 13.04 -10.29 -0.95
N ILE A 79 13.09 -11.50 -1.52
CA ILE A 79 12.92 -12.75 -0.79
C ILE A 79 14.27 -13.48 -0.82
N ASP A 80 14.83 -13.78 0.35
CA ASP A 80 16.00 -14.66 0.42
C ASP A 80 15.55 -16.11 0.30
N THR A 81 15.80 -16.72 -0.85
CA THR A 81 15.39 -18.11 -1.12
C THR A 81 16.09 -19.14 -0.26
N THR A 82 17.25 -18.81 0.33
CA THR A 82 17.96 -19.69 1.26
C THR A 82 17.21 -19.86 2.58
N SER A 83 16.29 -18.96 2.91
CA SER A 83 15.46 -18.99 4.12
C SER A 83 14.19 -19.85 4.00
N ILE A 84 14.11 -20.70 2.97
CA ILE A 84 12.96 -21.59 2.78
C ILE A 84 12.76 -22.51 3.98
N ASN A 85 11.50 -22.65 4.40
CA ASN A 85 11.05 -23.54 5.46
C ASN A 85 9.75 -24.23 5.01
N THR A 86 9.80 -25.54 4.84
CA THR A 86 8.63 -26.38 4.54
C THR A 86 8.19 -27.23 5.73
N GLY A 87 8.79 -27.00 6.91
CA GLY A 87 8.61 -27.82 8.11
C GLY A 87 9.35 -29.17 8.06
N TRP A 88 10.23 -29.38 7.06
CA TRP A 88 11.00 -30.62 6.93
C TRP A 88 12.39 -30.37 6.36
N ASN A 89 13.41 -30.45 7.22
CA ASN A 89 14.79 -30.10 6.90
C ASN A 89 15.34 -30.82 5.66
N LEU A 90 15.10 -32.12 5.48
CA LEU A 90 15.61 -32.87 4.32
C LEU A 90 15.09 -32.29 2.98
N ARG A 91 13.84 -31.83 2.96
CA ARG A 91 13.30 -31.17 1.78
C ARG A 91 13.89 -29.77 1.62
N ASP A 92 14.00 -29.03 2.72
CA ASP A 92 14.51 -27.67 2.69
C ASP A 92 15.96 -27.64 2.19
N ASP A 93 16.80 -28.59 2.63
CA ASP A 93 18.16 -28.78 2.14
C ASP A 93 18.15 -29.10 0.64
N PHE A 94 17.33 -30.05 0.20
CA PHE A 94 17.18 -30.36 -1.23
C PHE A 94 16.74 -29.15 -2.07
N LEU A 95 15.87 -28.29 -1.54
CA LEU A 95 15.37 -27.11 -2.26
C LEU A 95 16.39 -25.96 -2.33
N ARG A 96 17.35 -25.91 -1.41
CA ARG A 96 18.45 -24.91 -1.42
C ARG A 96 19.55 -25.26 -2.42
N GLY A 97 19.59 -26.50 -2.90
CA GLY A 97 20.65 -27.04 -3.77
C GLY A 97 21.80 -27.61 -2.98
#